data_AF-A0A3A8J5U3-F1
#
_entry.id   AF-A0A3A8J5U3-F1
#
_cell.length_a   1.000
_cell.length_b   1.000
_cell.length_c   1.000
_cell.angle_alpha   90.00
_cell.angle_beta   90.00
_cell.angle_gamma   90.00
#
_symmetry.space_group_name_H-M   'P 1'
#
loop_
_entity.id
_entity.type
_entity.pdbx_description
1 polymer ?
#
loop_
_entity_poly.entity_id
_entity_poly.type
_entity_poly.pdbx_seq_one_letter_code
_entity_poly.pdbx_strand_id
1 'polypeptide(L)'
;MAAKIGIIGKGSVGGALQRGLARAGHDVRAVGKDPAGVRQTAAWADVVFLAVKAFNTVFAQHMDTGHVKGEKLSLLVAADDASAKERVLGLGRDLGFDAIDAGPLRNARWLESFGYLNILLGYVQKLGPDIGFRLVR
;
A
#
# COMPACT_ATOMS: atom_id res chain seq x y z
N MET A 1 22.84 -5.68 16.70
CA MET A 1 22.05 -6.69 17.44
C MET A 1 21.00 -7.26 16.48
N ALA A 2 20.63 -8.54 16.63
CA ALA A 2 19.52 -9.11 15.89
C ALA A 2 18.21 -8.41 16.29
N ALA A 3 17.36 -8.11 15.31
CA ALA A 3 16.08 -7.43 15.51
C ALA A 3 14.94 -8.40 15.18
N LYS A 4 13.78 -8.23 15.82
CA LYS A 4 12.54 -8.94 15.49
C LYS A 4 11.81 -8.20 14.39
N ILE A 5 11.62 -8.85 13.24
CA ILE A 5 11.04 -8.21 12.07
C ILE A 5 9.74 -8.92 11.66
N GLY A 6 8.64 -8.20 11.70
CA GLY A 6 7.34 -8.62 11.21
C GLY A 6 7.19 -8.28 9.73
N ILE A 7 6.68 -9.20 8.93
CA ILE A 7 6.35 -8.95 7.51
C ILE A 7 4.88 -9.30 7.31
N ILE A 8 4.07 -8.30 6.98
CA ILE A 8 2.65 -8.47 6.67
C ILE A 8 2.51 -8.58 5.15
N GLY A 9 2.19 -9.80 4.70
CA GLY A 9 2.14 -10.22 3.30
C GLY A 9 3.18 -11.31 3.02
N LYS A 10 2.73 -12.51 2.64
CA LYS A 10 3.58 -13.69 2.33
C LYS A 10 3.82 -13.91 0.84
N GLY A 11 3.53 -12.91 0.00
CA GLY A 11 3.76 -12.97 -1.44
C GLY A 11 5.25 -12.91 -1.82
N SER A 12 5.55 -12.75 -3.10
CA SER A 12 6.92 -12.81 -3.64
C SER A 12 7.89 -11.85 -2.94
N VAL A 13 7.46 -10.61 -2.66
CA VAL A 13 8.28 -9.61 -1.95
C VAL A 13 8.45 -9.97 -0.47
N GLY A 14 7.38 -10.34 0.23
CA GLY A 14 7.47 -10.75 1.63
C GLY A 14 8.38 -11.95 1.85
N GLY A 15 8.30 -12.94 0.95
CA GLY A 15 9.20 -14.10 0.96
C GLY A 15 10.66 -13.74 0.66
N ALA A 16 10.91 -12.80 -0.26
CA ALA A 16 12.27 -12.33 -0.55
C ALA A 16 12.90 -11.59 0.63
N LEU A 17 12.13 -10.68 1.25
CA LEU A 17 12.54 -9.95 2.46
C LEU A 17 12.81 -10.91 3.62
N GLN A 18 11.92 -11.89 3.84
CA GLN A 18 12.10 -12.90 4.89
C GLN A 18 13.43 -13.64 4.73
N ARG A 19 13.74 -14.12 3.52
CA ARG A 19 15.00 -14.84 3.25
C ARG A 19 16.23 -13.94 3.43
N GLY A 20 16.18 -12.70 2.96
CA GLY A 20 17.29 -11.75 3.07
C GLY A 20 17.62 -11.38 4.51
N LEU A 21 16.59 -11.05 5.29
CA LEU A 21 16.71 -10.63 6.68
C LEU A 21 17.12 -11.80 7.60
N ALA A 22 16.60 -13.01 7.34
CA ALA A 22 17.05 -14.21 8.04
C ALA A 22 18.53 -14.50 7.80
N ARG A 23 19.01 -14.40 6.54
CA ARG A 23 20.44 -14.55 6.22
C ARG A 23 21.31 -13.49 6.88
N ALA A 24 20.79 -12.29 7.10
CA ALA A 24 21.48 -11.21 7.80
C ALA A 24 21.46 -11.35 9.34
N GLY A 25 20.88 -12.43 9.87
CA GLY A 25 20.90 -12.75 11.30
C GLY A 25 19.77 -12.12 12.12
N HIS A 26 18.71 -11.61 11.49
CA HIS A 26 17.52 -11.12 12.18
C HIS A 26 16.51 -12.24 12.44
N ASP A 27 15.68 -12.09 13.47
CA ASP A 27 14.53 -12.96 13.74
C ASP A 27 13.34 -12.43 12.94
N VAL A 28 12.76 -13.23 12.04
CA VAL A 28 11.77 -12.74 11.07
C VAL A 28 10.52 -13.59 11.09
N ARG A 29 9.37 -12.93 11.28
CA ARG A 29 8.04 -13.54 11.16
C ARG A 29 7.28 -12.91 10.02
N ALA A 30 7.02 -13.70 8.98
CA ALA A 30 6.06 -13.33 7.96
C ALA A 30 4.67 -13.86 8.33
N VAL A 31 3.64 -13.06 8.10
CA VAL A 31 2.24 -13.41 8.29
C VAL A 31 1.44 -13.09 7.04
N GLY A 32 0.52 -14.00 6.71
CA GLY A 32 -0.42 -13.84 5.60
C GLY A 32 -1.69 -13.12 6.08
N LYS A 33 -2.83 -13.75 5.80
CA LYS A 33 -4.14 -13.11 5.96
C LYS A 33 -4.83 -13.22 7.31
N ASP A 34 -4.30 -14.01 8.24
CA ASP A 34 -4.95 -14.25 9.54
C ASP A 34 -4.85 -13.00 10.45
N PRO A 35 -5.98 -12.35 10.81
CA PRO A 35 -5.95 -11.15 11.66
C PRO A 35 -5.31 -11.38 13.03
N ALA A 36 -5.47 -12.57 13.61
CA ALA A 36 -4.84 -12.89 14.89
C ALA A 36 -3.33 -12.96 14.74
N GLY A 37 -2.83 -13.67 13.73
CA GLY A 37 -1.44 -13.72 13.37
C GLY A 37 -0.86 -12.34 13.02
N VAL A 38 -1.61 -11.47 12.31
CA VAL A 38 -1.15 -10.10 11.98
C VAL A 38 -0.91 -9.30 13.25
N ARG A 39 -1.89 -9.31 14.17
CA ARG A 39 -1.76 -8.61 15.46
C ARG A 39 -0.62 -9.17 16.30
N GLN A 40 -0.50 -10.50 16.37
CA GLN A 40 0.59 -11.14 17.12
C GLN A 40 1.97 -10.82 16.52
N THR A 41 2.09 -10.81 15.20
CA THR A 41 3.34 -10.49 14.49
C THR A 41 3.71 -9.03 14.67
N ALA A 42 2.75 -8.12 14.54
CA ALA A 42 2.96 -6.69 14.74
C ALA A 42 3.33 -6.36 16.19
N ALA A 43 2.69 -7.00 17.18
CA ALA A 43 3.00 -6.81 18.60
C ALA A 43 4.36 -7.41 19.00
N TRP A 44 4.81 -8.44 18.29
CA TRP A 44 6.07 -9.12 18.55
C TRP A 44 7.29 -8.41 17.93
N ALA A 45 7.09 -7.71 16.81
CA ALA A 45 8.18 -7.17 16.00
C ALA A 45 8.68 -5.81 16.49
N ASP A 46 9.99 -5.60 16.41
CA ASP A 46 10.63 -4.29 16.56
C ASP A 46 10.44 -3.43 15.29
N VAL A 47 10.28 -4.07 14.11
CA VAL A 47 10.07 -3.43 12.80
C VAL A 47 9.04 -4.22 11.98
N VAL A 48 8.09 -3.53 11.33
CA VAL A 48 7.06 -4.17 10.47
C VAL A 48 7.18 -3.72 9.01
N PHE A 49 7.27 -4.67 8.08
CA PHE A 49 7.18 -4.45 6.63
C PHE A 49 5.78 -4.75 6.11
N LEU A 50 5.20 -3.82 5.35
CA LEU A 50 3.90 -3.96 4.67
C LEU A 50 4.11 -4.18 3.17
N ALA A 51 3.65 -5.30 2.62
CA ALA A 51 3.81 -5.64 1.20
C ALA A 51 2.53 -5.36 0.36
N VAL A 52 1.93 -4.18 0.54
CA VAL A 52 0.81 -3.68 -0.27
C VAL A 52 1.09 -2.24 -0.66
N LYS A 53 0.96 -1.90 -1.95
CA LYS A 53 1.06 -0.52 -2.44
C LYS A 53 -0.33 0.04 -2.67
N ALA A 54 -0.69 1.11 -1.98
CA ALA A 54 -1.94 1.86 -2.13
C ALA A 54 -1.75 3.32 -1.67
N PHE A 55 -2.74 4.17 -1.93
CA PHE A 55 -2.86 5.58 -1.52
C PHE A 55 -1.81 6.56 -2.06
N ASN A 56 -0.65 6.08 -2.52
CA ASN A 56 0.46 6.93 -2.94
C ASN A 56 0.17 7.83 -4.17
N THR A 57 -0.97 7.63 -4.83
CA THR A 57 -1.42 8.39 -6.01
C THR A 57 -2.40 9.50 -5.66
N VAL A 58 -2.71 9.70 -4.37
CA VAL A 58 -3.71 10.64 -3.84
C VAL A 58 -3.03 11.62 -2.87
N PHE A 59 -3.41 12.90 -2.87
CA PHE A 59 -2.92 13.85 -1.88
C PHE A 59 -3.56 13.60 -0.50
N ALA A 60 -2.77 13.79 0.56
CA ALA A 60 -3.16 13.42 1.93
C ALA A 60 -4.51 14.01 2.39
N GLN A 61 -4.79 15.26 2.02
CA GLN A 61 -6.03 15.98 2.36
C GLN A 61 -7.31 15.40 1.72
N HIS A 62 -7.19 14.45 0.80
CA HIS A 62 -8.33 13.76 0.19
C HIS A 62 -8.39 12.28 0.57
N MET A 63 -7.52 11.82 1.49
CA MET A 63 -7.44 10.40 1.88
C MET A 63 -8.54 9.96 2.85
N ASP A 64 -9.15 10.90 3.56
CA ASP A 64 -10.20 10.67 4.54
C ASP A 64 -11.58 10.46 3.89
N THR A 65 -11.83 11.15 2.78
CA THR A 65 -13.11 11.14 2.05
C THR A 65 -13.05 10.43 0.71
N GLY A 66 -11.85 10.30 0.12
CA GLY A 66 -11.66 9.77 -1.22
C GLY A 66 -12.23 10.64 -2.35
N HIS A 67 -12.50 11.92 -2.07
CA HIS A 67 -13.08 12.84 -3.03
C HIS A 67 -12.26 14.12 -3.18
N VAL A 68 -12.32 14.72 -4.38
CA VAL A 68 -11.82 16.07 -4.65
C VAL A 68 -12.84 16.79 -5.51
N LYS A 69 -13.26 18.00 -5.09
CA LYS A 69 -14.23 18.82 -5.86
C LYS A 69 -15.50 18.06 -6.28
N GLY A 70 -16.00 17.17 -5.41
CA GLY A 70 -17.19 16.35 -5.66
C GLY A 70 -16.94 15.09 -6.52
N GLU A 71 -15.74 14.92 -7.08
CA GLU A 71 -15.36 13.75 -7.86
C GLU A 71 -14.77 12.66 -6.97
N LYS A 72 -15.17 11.41 -7.23
CA LYS A 72 -14.67 10.22 -6.55
C LYS A 72 -13.32 9.78 -7.13
N LEU A 73 -12.29 9.70 -6.30
CA LEU A 73 -10.93 9.35 -6.73
C LEU A 73 -10.75 7.84 -6.91
N SER A 74 -9.86 7.47 -7.83
CA SER A 74 -9.42 6.09 -7.99
C SER A 74 -8.28 5.75 -7.00
N LEU A 75 -8.48 4.73 -6.18
CA LEU A 75 -7.46 4.16 -5.32
C LEU A 75 -6.86 2.92 -5.98
N LEU A 76 -5.64 3.05 -6.51
CA LEU A 76 -4.92 1.94 -7.15
C LEU A 76 -4.22 1.09 -6.08
N VAL A 77 -4.49 -0.22 -6.08
CA VAL A 77 -3.93 -1.17 -5.10
C VAL A 77 -3.14 -2.26 -5.82
N ALA A 78 -1.84 -2.37 -5.54
CA ALA A 78 -0.98 -3.44 -6.07
C ALA A 78 -0.43 -4.30 -4.93
N ALA A 79 -0.64 -5.63 -5.02
CA ALA A 79 -0.15 -6.60 -4.04
C ALA A 79 -0.08 -8.01 -4.63
N ASP A 80 0.84 -8.84 -4.11
CA ASP A 80 0.96 -10.25 -4.50
C ASP A 80 0.05 -11.16 -3.66
N ASP A 81 -0.25 -10.78 -2.41
CA ASP A 81 -1.19 -11.53 -1.56
C ASP A 81 -2.63 -11.08 -1.86
N ALA A 82 -3.40 -11.95 -2.51
CA ALA A 82 -4.77 -11.65 -2.94
C ALA A 82 -5.69 -11.25 -1.77
N SER A 83 -5.49 -11.84 -0.59
CA SER A 83 -6.34 -11.56 0.56
C SER A 83 -5.98 -10.23 1.23
N ALA A 84 -4.68 -9.90 1.31
CA ALA A 84 -4.23 -8.59 1.75
C ALA A 84 -4.72 -7.51 0.80
N LYS A 85 -4.67 -7.78 -0.51
CA LYS A 85 -5.19 -6.87 -1.53
C LYS A 85 -6.67 -6.60 -1.35
N GLU A 86 -7.50 -7.64 -1.23
CA GLU A 86 -8.95 -7.45 -1.09
C GLU A 86 -9.33 -6.68 0.17
N ARG A 87 -8.61 -6.89 1.28
CA ARG A 87 -8.81 -6.08 2.49
C ARG A 87 -8.54 -4.60 2.24
N VAL A 88 -7.44 -4.27 1.56
CA VAL A 88 -7.11 -2.87 1.28
C VAL A 88 -8.07 -2.26 0.26
N LEU A 89 -8.54 -3.04 -0.72
CA LEU A 89 -9.61 -2.63 -1.63
C LEU A 89 -10.91 -2.33 -0.88
N GLY A 90 -11.32 -3.20 0.05
CA GLY A 90 -12.48 -3.00 0.92
C GLY A 90 -12.37 -1.72 1.73
N LEU A 91 -11.26 -1.53 2.45
CA LEU A 91 -11.01 -0.30 3.23
C LEU A 91 -11.05 0.97 2.35
N GLY A 92 -10.50 0.90 1.13
CA GLY A 92 -10.60 2.00 0.18
C GLY A 92 -12.05 2.35 -0.18
N ARG A 93 -12.90 1.34 -0.41
CA ARG A 93 -14.33 1.54 -0.71
C ARG A 93 -15.06 2.14 0.49
N ASP A 94 -14.76 1.68 1.70
CA ASP A 94 -15.34 2.20 2.95
C ASP A 94 -14.97 3.68 3.17
N LEU A 95 -13.76 4.07 2.78
CA LEU A 95 -13.28 5.47 2.78
C LEU A 95 -13.83 6.32 1.63
N GLY A 96 -14.67 5.76 0.75
CA GLY A 96 -15.32 6.50 -0.33
C GLY A 96 -14.59 6.47 -1.68
N PHE A 97 -13.48 5.76 -1.83
CA PHE A 97 -12.74 5.64 -3.11
C PHE A 97 -13.38 4.66 -4.10
N ASP A 98 -13.07 4.84 -5.39
CA ASP A 98 -13.15 3.76 -6.39
C ASP A 98 -11.87 2.93 -6.28
N ALA A 99 -11.90 1.88 -5.45
CA ALA A 99 -10.73 1.04 -5.22
C ALA A 99 -10.55 0.01 -6.33
N ILE A 100 -9.38 0.04 -6.98
CA ILE A 100 -9.07 -0.70 -8.20
C ILE A 100 -7.86 -1.61 -7.95
N ASP A 101 -8.01 -2.91 -8.26
CA ASP A 101 -6.89 -3.85 -8.31
C ASP A 101 -5.96 -3.48 -9.48
N ALA A 102 -4.79 -2.94 -9.17
CA ALA A 102 -3.75 -2.58 -10.12
C ALA A 102 -2.80 -3.74 -10.44
N GLY A 103 -3.12 -4.96 -9.99
CA GLY A 103 -2.40 -6.19 -10.26
C GLY A 103 -1.36 -6.57 -9.18
N PRO A 104 -0.32 -7.36 -9.55
CA PRO A 104 0.71 -7.83 -8.62
C PRO A 104 1.59 -6.68 -8.10
N LEU A 105 2.31 -6.91 -7.00
CA LEU A 105 3.10 -5.88 -6.32
C LEU A 105 4.20 -5.28 -7.21
N ARG A 106 4.68 -6.02 -8.22
CA ARG A 106 5.61 -5.49 -9.24
C ARG A 106 5.08 -4.25 -9.98
N ASN A 107 3.76 -4.05 -10.02
CA ASN A 107 3.13 -2.89 -10.63
C ASN A 107 3.21 -1.63 -9.74
N ALA A 108 3.66 -1.76 -8.48
CA ALA A 108 3.90 -0.63 -7.59
C ALA A 108 4.83 0.42 -8.21
N ARG A 109 5.80 0.01 -9.05
CA ARG A 109 6.69 0.93 -9.76
C ARG A 109 5.92 1.95 -10.62
N TRP A 110 4.82 1.53 -11.24
CA TRP A 110 4.00 2.39 -12.08
C TRP A 110 3.17 3.34 -11.23
N LEU A 111 2.64 2.83 -10.12
CA LEU A 111 1.93 3.63 -9.12
C LEU A 111 2.87 4.69 -8.51
N GLU A 112 4.14 4.37 -8.28
CA GLU A 112 5.15 5.32 -7.78
C GLU A 112 5.42 6.45 -8.77
N SER A 113 5.66 6.12 -10.04
CA SER A 113 5.81 7.13 -11.09
C SER A 113 4.54 7.98 -11.23
N PHE A 114 3.36 7.37 -11.09
CA PHE A 114 2.10 8.10 -11.14
C PHE A 114 1.88 9.02 -9.94
N GLY A 115 2.27 8.60 -8.74
CA GLY A 115 2.27 9.46 -7.55
C GLY A 115 3.23 10.65 -7.72
N TYR A 116 4.41 10.42 -8.29
CA TYR A 116 5.34 11.50 -8.62
C TYR A 116 4.76 12.48 -9.66
N LEU A 117 4.08 11.97 -10.69
CA LEU A 117 3.36 12.82 -11.65
C LEU A 117 2.32 13.69 -10.94
N ASN A 118 1.55 13.13 -9.99
CA ASN A 118 0.56 13.90 -9.23
C ASN A 118 1.22 15.02 -8.41
N ILE A 119 2.33 14.72 -7.71
CA ILE A 119 3.15 15.69 -6.98
C ILE A 119 3.68 16.80 -7.90
N LEU A 120 4.19 16.42 -9.08
CA LEU A 120 4.69 17.35 -10.09
C LEU A 120 3.58 18.30 -10.55
N LEU A 121 2.39 17.77 -10.85
CA LEU A 121 1.25 18.59 -11.27
C LEU A 121 0.80 19.55 -10.15
N GLY A 122 0.71 19.06 -8.91
CA GLY A 122 0.27 19.88 -7.78
C GLY A 122 1.26 21.00 -7.43
N TYR A 123 2.55 20.67 -7.28
CA TYR A 123 3.54 21.60 -6.74
C TYR A 123 4.43 22.27 -7.80
N VAL A 124 4.92 21.52 -8.80
CA VAL A 124 5.83 22.08 -9.83
C VAL A 124 5.04 22.87 -10.85
N GLN A 125 3.94 22.31 -11.35
CA GLN A 125 3.04 22.99 -12.29
C GLN A 125 2.03 23.91 -11.60
N LYS A 126 2.06 24.01 -10.26
CA LYS A 126 1.27 24.95 -9.44
C LYS A 126 -0.25 24.78 -9.58
N LEU A 127 -0.75 23.59 -9.88
CA LEU A 127 -2.19 23.31 -9.87
C LEU A 127 -2.77 23.20 -8.44
N GLY A 128 -1.91 23.10 -7.43
CA GLY A 128 -2.29 22.92 -6.04
C GLY A 128 -2.62 21.47 -5.69
N PRO A 129 -2.76 21.15 -4.39
CA PRO A 129 -3.05 19.78 -3.95
C PRO A 129 -4.53 19.39 -4.10
N ASP A 130 -5.43 20.32 -4.43
CA ASP A 130 -6.87 20.10 -4.67
C ASP A 130 -7.16 19.54 -6.08
N ILE A 131 -6.43 18.49 -6.44
CA ILE A 131 -6.52 17.76 -7.70
C ILE A 131 -6.37 16.26 -7.45
N GLY A 132 -6.79 15.45 -8.42
CA GLY A 132 -6.56 14.01 -8.38
C GLY A 132 -7.04 13.32 -9.65
N PHE A 133 -6.86 12.00 -9.69
CA PHE A 133 -7.17 11.19 -10.85
C PHE A 133 -8.33 10.24 -10.59
N ARG A 134 -9.15 10.06 -11.62
CA ARG A 134 -10.21 9.06 -11.70
C ARG A 134 -10.07 8.29 -13.00
N LEU A 135 -10.01 6.97 -12.92
CA LEU A 135 -10.16 6.11 -14.09
C LEU A 135 -11.64 6.10 -14.49
N VAL A 136 -11.92 6.53 -15.72
CA VAL A 136 -13.26 6.41 -16.32
C VAL A 136 -13.31 5.09 -17.07
N ARG A 137 -14.29 4.26 -16.73
CA ARG A 137 -14.53 2.94 -17.34
C ARG A 137 -16.02 2.61 -17.29
#